data_AF-A0A930KYQ0-F1
#
_entry.id   AF-A0A930KYQ0-F1
#
_cell.length_a   1.000
_cell.length_b   1.000
_cell.length_c   1.000
_cell.angle_alpha   90.00
_cell.angle_beta   90.00
_cell.angle_gamma   90.00
#
_symmetry.space_group_name_H-M   'P 1'
#
loop_
_entity.id
_entity.type
_entity.pdbx_description
1 polymer ?
#
loop_
_entity_poly.entity_id
_entity_poly.type
_entity_poly.pdbx_seq_one_letter_code
_entity_poly.pdbx_strand_id
1 'polypeptide(L)'
;AHSAHPDGQPNPEYAQASKPRFAQWIIDMCTRERDQAWLDYQYLIGARHMTAAKNAADGADSTPFVPLRYVLAFIAPTVEVGHRLLAEGFEGAELDAVRDAWTRAVTVAVTVWAYAYRDHPEQF
;
A
#
# COMPACT_ATOMS: atom_id res chain seq x y z
N ALA A 1 6.25 3.33 14.20
CA ALA A 1 5.48 3.19 12.95
C ALA A 1 6.01 4.20 11.94
N HIS A 2 6.03 3.90 10.64
CA HIS A 2 6.60 4.82 9.61
C HIS A 2 5.72 6.03 9.27
N SER A 3 4.59 6.16 9.98
CA SER A 3 3.70 7.32 9.98
C SER A 3 3.80 8.15 11.27
N ALA A 4 4.70 7.82 12.21
CA ALA A 4 4.96 8.60 13.42
C ALA A 4 6.00 9.70 13.14
N HIS A 5 6.13 10.67 14.06
CA HIS A 5 7.27 11.59 14.07
C HIS A 5 8.59 10.83 14.23
N PRO A 6 9.73 11.45 13.86
CA PRO A 6 11.05 10.82 14.03
C PRO A 6 11.38 10.43 15.48
N ASP A 7 10.81 11.13 16.47
CA ASP A 7 10.95 10.83 17.90
C ASP A 7 10.06 9.66 18.38
N GLY A 8 9.26 9.09 17.49
CA GLY A 8 8.34 7.98 17.76
C GLY A 8 6.96 8.39 18.25
N GLN A 9 6.70 9.69 18.48
CA GLN A 9 5.37 10.16 18.86
C GLN A 9 4.37 10.04 17.69
N PRO A 10 3.08 9.79 17.98
CA PRO A 10 2.06 9.77 16.93
C PRO A 10 2.05 11.07 16.11
N ASN A 11 1.93 10.96 14.80
CA ASN A 11 1.70 12.09 13.89
C ASN A 11 0.28 11.94 13.29
N PRO A 12 -0.77 12.44 13.98
CA PRO A 12 -2.16 12.26 13.58
C PRO A 12 -2.49 12.96 12.25
N GLU A 13 -1.83 14.08 11.94
CA GLU A 13 -2.01 14.84 10.70
C GLU A 13 -1.62 14.00 9.49
N TYR A 14 -0.47 13.31 9.57
CA TYR A 14 -0.02 12.42 8.50
C TYR A 14 -0.98 11.24 8.31
N ALA A 15 -1.48 10.66 9.41
CA ALA A 15 -2.48 9.60 9.34
C ALA A 15 -3.80 10.10 8.73
N GLN A 16 -4.24 11.32 9.06
CA GLN A 16 -5.46 11.91 8.51
C GLN A 16 -5.33 12.20 7.01
N ALA A 17 -4.17 12.65 6.53
CA ALA A 17 -3.94 12.96 5.12
C ALA A 17 -3.75 11.70 4.24
N SER A 18 -3.10 10.65 4.79
CA SER A 18 -2.82 9.42 4.06
C SER A 18 -4.01 8.45 3.97
N LYS A 19 -4.88 8.41 4.98
CA LYS A 19 -6.06 7.51 5.03
C LYS A 19 -6.96 7.60 3.78
N PRO A 20 -7.37 8.79 3.28
CA PRO A 20 -8.20 8.89 2.08
C PRO A 20 -7.56 8.27 0.84
N ARG A 21 -6.24 8.40 0.69
CA ARG A 21 -5.52 7.80 -0.45
C ARG A 21 -5.43 6.28 -0.35
N PHE A 22 -5.30 5.75 0.87
CA PHE A 22 -5.37 4.30 1.10
C PHE A 22 -6.77 3.76 0.77
N ALA A 23 -7.83 4.47 1.17
CA ALA A 23 -9.21 4.12 0.81
C ALA A 23 -9.43 4.15 -0.72
N GLN A 24 -8.94 5.19 -1.39
CA GLN A 24 -9.02 5.27 -2.85
C GLN A 24 -8.23 4.14 -3.52
N TRP A 25 -7.05 3.78 -3.01
CA TRP A 25 -6.28 2.66 -3.53
C TRP A 25 -7.08 1.34 -3.49
N ILE A 26 -7.83 1.08 -2.40
CA ILE A 26 -8.72 -0.11 -2.33
C ILE A 26 -9.76 -0.07 -3.45
N ILE A 27 -10.41 1.07 -3.68
CA ILE A 27 -11.39 1.24 -4.76
C ILE A 27 -10.73 1.01 -6.12
N ASP A 28 -9.54 1.57 -6.34
CA ASP A 28 -8.81 1.46 -7.60
C ASP A 28 -8.41 0.01 -7.90
N MET A 29 -8.02 -0.78 -6.89
CA MET A 29 -7.70 -2.20 -7.06
C MET A 29 -8.88 -3.04 -7.54
N CYS A 30 -10.10 -2.59 -7.26
CA CYS A 30 -11.35 -3.26 -7.63
C CYS A 30 -11.95 -2.73 -8.94
N THR A 31 -11.69 -1.47 -9.31
CA THR A 31 -12.47 -0.78 -10.36
C THR A 31 -11.65 -0.28 -11.54
N ARG A 32 -10.33 -0.08 -11.38
CA ARG A 32 -9.49 0.48 -12.46
C ARG A 32 -9.00 -0.62 -13.39
N GLU A 33 -8.94 -0.29 -14.68
CA GLU A 33 -8.25 -1.12 -15.66
C GLU A 33 -6.75 -1.17 -15.34
N ARG A 34 -6.13 -2.33 -15.59
CA ARG A 34 -4.69 -2.56 -15.34
C ARG A 34 -3.87 -2.16 -16.56
N ASP A 35 -3.95 -0.88 -16.89
CA ASP A 35 -3.26 -0.26 -18.03
C ASP A 35 -1.95 0.43 -17.60
N GLN A 36 -1.34 1.20 -18.51
CA GLN A 36 -0.11 1.93 -18.21
C GLN A 36 -0.32 2.99 -17.12
N ALA A 37 -1.47 3.66 -17.09
CA ALA A 37 -1.75 4.66 -16.05
C ALA A 37 -1.83 4.01 -14.67
N TRP A 38 -2.38 2.80 -14.59
CA TRP A 38 -2.34 2.01 -13.35
C TRP A 38 -0.90 1.67 -12.95
N LEU A 39 -0.06 1.22 -13.87
CA LEU A 39 1.36 0.93 -13.60
C LEU A 39 2.14 2.16 -13.11
N ASP A 40 1.96 3.30 -13.78
CA ASP A 40 2.60 4.57 -13.41
C ASP A 40 2.19 4.98 -11.98
N TYR A 41 0.91 4.79 -11.63
CA TYR A 41 0.43 5.10 -10.29
C TYR A 41 0.93 4.12 -9.23
N GLN A 42 1.02 2.82 -9.54
CA GLN A 42 1.65 1.86 -8.62
C GLN A 42 3.13 2.19 -8.39
N TYR A 43 3.86 2.59 -9.43
CA TYR A 43 5.25 3.05 -9.28
C TYR A 43 5.33 4.27 -8.36
N LEU A 44 4.45 5.26 -8.55
CA LEU A 44 4.38 6.43 -7.67
C LEU A 44 4.07 6.05 -6.21
N ILE A 45 3.19 5.07 -5.96
CA ILE A 45 2.93 4.57 -4.61
C ILE A 45 4.20 3.97 -4.01
N GLY A 46 4.94 3.14 -4.76
CA GLY A 46 6.24 2.62 -4.34
C GLY A 46 7.22 3.74 -3.98
N ALA A 47 7.38 4.74 -4.85
CA ALA A 47 8.26 5.88 -4.62
C ALA A 47 7.87 6.70 -3.37
N ARG A 48 6.57 6.79 -3.04
CA ARG A 48 6.07 7.47 -1.82
C ARG A 48 6.39 6.72 -0.52
N HIS A 49 6.81 5.46 -0.59
CA HIS A 49 7.36 4.75 0.55
C HIS A 49 8.88 4.96 0.67
N MET A 50 9.55 5.44 -0.37
CA MET A 50 11.00 5.63 -0.42
C MET A 50 11.42 7.06 -0.16
N THR A 51 12.70 7.27 0.11
CA THR A 51 13.30 8.62 0.29
C THR A 51 12.99 9.56 -0.89
N ALA A 52 12.82 9.02 -2.11
CA ALA A 52 12.55 9.79 -3.31
C ALA A 52 11.27 10.64 -3.23
N ALA A 53 10.22 10.17 -2.55
CA ALA A 53 8.94 10.89 -2.48
C ALA A 53 8.17 10.74 -1.17
N LYS A 54 8.71 10.02 -0.17
CA LYS A 54 8.08 9.93 1.16
C LYS A 54 7.97 11.33 1.77
N ASN A 55 6.89 11.54 2.51
CA ASN A 55 6.52 12.79 3.20
C ASN A 55 6.13 13.97 2.27
N ALA A 56 6.61 14.02 1.02
CA ALA A 56 6.40 15.15 0.11
C ALA A 56 4.94 15.44 -0.24
N ALA A 57 4.10 14.40 -0.35
CA ALA A 57 2.69 14.56 -0.70
C ALA A 57 1.87 15.31 0.37
N ASP A 58 2.29 15.25 1.62
CA ASP A 58 1.56 15.81 2.77
C ASP A 58 2.38 16.88 3.52
N GLY A 59 3.65 17.10 3.15
CA GLY A 59 4.58 17.90 3.95
C GLY A 59 4.84 17.33 5.35
N ALA A 60 4.76 16.00 5.51
CA ALA A 60 4.79 15.34 6.81
C ALA A 60 6.19 15.31 7.44
N ASP A 61 6.26 15.46 8.76
CA ASP A 61 7.47 15.16 9.54
C ASP A 61 7.42 13.70 10.04
N SER A 62 8.18 12.83 9.38
CA SER A 62 8.24 11.40 9.69
C SER A 62 9.56 10.78 9.20
N THR A 63 9.78 9.51 9.50
CA THR A 63 10.91 8.71 8.99
C THR A 63 11.17 8.95 7.49
N PRO A 64 12.43 8.92 7.02
CA PRO A 64 12.77 9.29 5.65
C PRO A 64 12.28 8.27 4.60
N PHE A 65 12.12 6.99 4.97
CA PHE A 65 11.58 5.94 4.11
C PHE A 65 10.92 4.82 4.94
N VAL A 66 10.18 3.95 4.28
CA VAL A 66 9.68 2.66 4.77
C VAL A 66 10.56 1.56 4.16
N PRO A 67 11.29 0.77 4.96
CA PRO A 67 12.04 -0.38 4.47
C PRO A 67 11.17 -1.35 3.66
N LEU A 68 11.65 -1.80 2.49
CA LEU A 68 10.93 -2.69 1.60
C LEU A 68 10.45 -3.97 2.30
N ARG A 69 11.23 -4.53 3.22
CA ARG A 69 10.86 -5.70 4.03
C ARG A 69 9.53 -5.52 4.75
N TYR A 70 9.23 -4.31 5.20
CA TYR A 70 7.96 -4.01 5.87
C TYR A 70 6.82 -3.81 4.86
N VAL A 71 7.11 -3.24 3.68
CA VAL A 71 6.14 -3.15 2.57
C VAL A 71 5.75 -4.55 2.09
N LEU A 72 6.71 -5.46 1.94
CA LEU A 72 6.48 -6.87 1.60
C LEU A 72 5.69 -7.60 2.71
N ALA A 73 6.11 -7.43 3.97
CA ALA A 73 5.41 -8.03 5.11
C ALA A 73 3.95 -7.54 5.22
N PHE A 74 3.64 -6.33 4.73
CA PHE A 74 2.31 -5.75 4.77
C PHE A 74 1.28 -6.43 3.86
N ILE A 75 1.72 -7.29 2.93
CA ILE A 75 0.81 -8.12 2.12
C ILE A 75 -0.09 -8.98 3.03
N ALA A 76 0.51 -9.68 4.01
CA ALA A 76 -0.21 -10.61 4.88
C ALA A 76 -1.38 -9.95 5.65
N PRO A 77 -1.19 -8.87 6.44
CA PRO A 77 -2.29 -8.23 7.16
C PRO A 77 -3.31 -7.58 6.21
N THR A 78 -2.87 -7.05 5.05
CA THR A 78 -3.79 -6.46 4.06
C THR A 78 -4.72 -7.50 3.44
N VAL A 79 -4.18 -8.68 3.12
CA VAL A 79 -4.96 -9.82 2.62
C VAL A 79 -5.91 -10.34 3.70
N GLU A 80 -5.43 -10.55 4.92
CA GLU A 80 -6.24 -11.06 6.02
C GLU A 80 -7.42 -10.14 6.36
N VAL A 81 -7.18 -8.83 6.47
CA VAL A 81 -8.25 -7.85 6.71
C VAL A 81 -9.26 -7.85 5.55
N GLY A 82 -8.79 -7.82 4.31
CA GLY A 82 -9.68 -7.88 3.14
C GLY A 82 -10.52 -9.14 3.08
N HIS A 83 -9.94 -10.32 3.40
CA HIS A 83 -10.68 -11.59 3.43
C HIS A 83 -11.78 -11.63 4.48
N ARG A 84 -11.60 -10.95 5.62
CA ARG A 84 -12.63 -10.81 6.65
C ARG A 84 -13.76 -9.90 6.17
N LEU A 85 -13.42 -8.73 5.63
CA LEU A 85 -14.42 -7.78 5.12
C LEU A 85 -15.23 -8.35 3.95
N LEU A 86 -14.59 -9.08 3.02
CA LEU A 86 -15.30 -9.73 1.91
C LEU A 86 -16.31 -10.78 2.40
N ALA A 87 -16.06 -11.44 3.53
CA ALA A 87 -16.98 -12.42 4.11
C ALA A 87 -18.26 -11.81 4.69
N GLU A 88 -18.31 -10.47 4.84
CA GLU A 88 -19.53 -9.78 5.26
C GLU A 88 -20.52 -9.60 4.10
N GLY A 89 -20.07 -9.74 2.84
CA GLY A 89 -20.89 -9.49 1.64
C GLY A 89 -20.93 -10.62 0.61
N PHE A 90 -20.04 -11.61 0.70
CA PHE A 90 -19.95 -12.75 -0.23
C PHE A 90 -19.95 -14.07 0.53
N GLU A 91 -20.40 -15.15 -0.12
CA GLU A 91 -20.41 -16.50 0.45
C GLU A 91 -20.06 -17.59 -0.59
N GLY A 92 -19.82 -18.82 -0.12
CA GLY A 92 -19.58 -19.99 -0.96
C GLY A 92 -18.44 -19.81 -1.98
N ALA A 93 -18.65 -20.33 -3.18
CA ALA A 93 -17.65 -20.29 -4.26
C ALA A 93 -17.32 -18.85 -4.72
N GLU A 94 -18.27 -17.92 -4.60
CA GLU A 94 -18.02 -16.52 -4.95
C GLU A 94 -17.05 -15.87 -3.95
N LEU A 95 -17.23 -16.13 -2.64
CA LEU A 95 -16.30 -15.68 -1.60
C LEU A 95 -14.86 -16.17 -1.86
N ASP A 96 -14.71 -17.44 -2.25
CA ASP A 96 -13.40 -18.01 -2.57
C ASP A 96 -12.76 -17.31 -3.77
N ALA A 97 -13.54 -17.04 -4.82
CA ALA A 97 -13.06 -16.35 -6.01
C ALA A 97 -12.63 -14.89 -5.73
N VAL A 98 -13.43 -14.13 -4.98
CA VAL A 98 -13.08 -12.73 -4.64
C VAL A 98 -11.90 -12.64 -3.67
N ARG A 99 -11.75 -13.62 -2.77
CA ARG A 99 -10.58 -13.72 -1.89
C ARG A 99 -9.31 -14.02 -2.66
N ASP A 100 -9.35 -14.93 -3.62
CA ASP A 100 -8.20 -15.21 -4.50
C ASP A 100 -7.85 -13.97 -5.34
N ALA A 101 -8.85 -13.33 -5.93
CA ALA A 101 -8.67 -12.08 -6.68
C ALA A 101 -8.03 -10.97 -5.83
N TRP A 102 -8.50 -10.77 -4.59
CA TRP A 102 -7.92 -9.80 -3.65
C TRP A 102 -6.46 -10.13 -3.33
N THR A 103 -6.16 -11.38 -2.99
CA THR A 103 -4.79 -11.84 -2.69
C THR A 103 -3.84 -11.54 -3.86
N ARG A 104 -4.25 -11.89 -5.09
CA ARG A 104 -3.45 -11.61 -6.29
C ARG A 104 -3.30 -10.13 -6.53
N ALA A 105 -4.38 -9.36 -6.39
CA ALA A 105 -4.39 -7.92 -6.62
C ALA A 105 -3.39 -7.20 -5.70
N VAL A 106 -3.42 -7.47 -4.40
CA VAL A 106 -2.48 -6.92 -3.41
C VAL A 106 -1.05 -7.36 -3.71
N THR A 107 -0.84 -8.64 -4.01
CA THR A 107 0.49 -9.21 -4.30
C THR A 107 1.12 -8.55 -5.53
N VAL A 108 0.35 -8.37 -6.62
CA VAL A 108 0.83 -7.70 -7.84
C VAL A 108 1.15 -6.23 -7.56
N ALA A 109 0.27 -5.49 -6.87
CA ALA A 109 0.52 -4.09 -6.53
C ALA A 109 1.84 -3.93 -5.75
N VAL A 110 2.03 -4.69 -4.67
CA VAL A 110 3.25 -4.62 -3.85
C VAL A 110 4.49 -5.06 -4.62
N THR A 111 4.38 -6.05 -5.52
CA THR A 111 5.48 -6.46 -6.40
C THR A 111 5.90 -5.32 -7.34
N VAL A 112 4.94 -4.58 -7.90
CA VAL A 112 5.22 -3.39 -8.72
C VAL A 112 5.87 -2.29 -7.87
N TRP A 113 5.44 -2.10 -6.63
CA TRP A 113 6.05 -1.11 -5.72
C TRP A 113 7.51 -1.45 -5.42
N ALA A 114 7.83 -2.74 -5.26
CA ALA A 114 9.20 -3.21 -5.03
C ALA A 114 10.16 -2.80 -6.17
N TYR A 115 9.66 -2.62 -7.40
CA TYR A 115 10.46 -2.12 -8.52
C TYR A 115 11.00 -0.70 -8.31
N ALA A 116 10.31 0.13 -7.50
CA ALA A 116 10.82 1.45 -7.13
C ALA A 116 12.13 1.35 -6.32
N TYR A 117 12.30 0.29 -5.53
CA TYR A 117 13.45 0.07 -4.65
C TYR A 117 14.67 -0.54 -5.36
N ARG A 118 14.57 -0.90 -6.65
CA ARG A 118 15.58 -1.69 -7.37
C ARG A 118 17.01 -1.14 -7.31
N ASP A 119 17.13 0.20 -7.31
CA ASP A 119 18.41 0.92 -7.32
C ASP A 119 18.78 1.46 -5.92
N HIS A 120 18.02 1.05 -4.88
CA HIS A 120 18.12 1.50 -3.49
C HIS A 120 18.17 0.32 -2.51
N PRO A 121 19.16 -0.58 -2.61
CA PRO A 121 19.27 -1.77 -1.75
C PRO A 121 19.43 -1.41 -0.27
N GLU A 122 19.89 -0.21 0.06
CA GLU A 122 19.97 0.31 1.42
C GLU A 122 18.59 0.52 2.08
N GLN A 123 17.53 0.60 1.29
CA GLN A 123 16.14 0.78 1.75
C GLN A 123 15.36 -0.54 1.83
N PHE A 124 16.05 -1.69 1.86
CA PHE A 124 15.41 -2.99 2.12
C PHE A 124 14.91 -3.13 3.56
#